data_AF-A0A938UIH7-F1
#
_entry.id   AF-A0A938UIH7-F1
#
_cell.length_a   1.000
_cell.length_b   1.000
_cell.length_c   1.000
_cell.angle_alpha   90.00
_cell.angle_beta   90.00
_cell.angle_gamma   90.00
#
_symmetry.space_group_name_H-M   'P 1'
#
loop_
_entity.id
_entity.type
_entity.pdbx_description
1 polymer ?
#
loop_
_entity_poly.entity_id
_entity_poly.type
_entity_poly.pdbx_seq_one_letter_code
_entity_poly.pdbx_strand_id
1 'polypeptide(L)'
;SRSMRQFLKKQPYRITFDQAFRSVIAACRKPRPGRDDTWITQEMQEAYIVLHDLGYAHSVEVWQEDALVGGLYGVSLGRAFFGESMFSARANASKAALIALVSDRADLAFDLIDCQVETTHLGSLGARLIPRSEFKALLEESLRHETFRGNWGRLNVTHLFPKADT
;
A
#
# COMPACT_ATOMS: atom_id res chain seq x y z
N SER A 1 3.48 -13.73 -8.89
CA SER A 1 4.18 -14.51 -9.94
C SER A 1 5.35 -15.32 -9.36
N ARG A 2 5.82 -16.36 -10.06
CA ARG A 2 7.00 -17.17 -9.66
C ARG A 2 8.27 -16.33 -9.51
N SER A 3 8.51 -15.42 -10.46
CA SER A 3 9.66 -14.49 -10.44
C SER A 3 9.64 -13.54 -9.25
N MET A 4 8.47 -12.98 -8.90
CA MET A 4 8.32 -12.11 -7.73
C MET A 4 8.58 -12.86 -6.42
N ARG A 5 8.05 -14.09 -6.31
CA ARG A 5 8.31 -14.94 -5.14
C ARG A 5 9.81 -15.24 -4.99
N GLN A 6 10.50 -15.58 -6.08
CA GLN A 6 11.95 -15.80 -6.06
C GLN A 6 12.74 -14.53 -5.72
N PHE A 7 12.29 -13.37 -6.21
CA PHE A 7 12.90 -12.08 -5.89
C PHE A 7 12.79 -11.76 -4.38
N LEU A 8 11.59 -11.88 -3.81
CA LEU A 8 11.35 -11.58 -2.39
C LEU A 8 12.05 -12.56 -1.44
N LYS A 9 12.26 -13.82 -1.85
CA LYS A 9 13.05 -14.80 -1.06
C LYS A 9 14.48 -14.34 -0.78
N LYS A 10 15.05 -13.49 -1.63
CA LYS A 10 16.39 -12.91 -1.41
C LYS A 10 16.41 -11.80 -0.37
N GLN A 11 15.24 -11.41 0.15
CA GLN A 11 15.05 -10.29 1.08
C GLN A 11 15.80 -9.02 0.67
N PRO A 12 15.64 -8.55 -0.58
CA PRO A 12 16.40 -7.40 -1.07
C PRO A 12 15.92 -6.07 -0.47
N TYR A 13 14.77 -6.07 0.19
CA TYR A 13 14.13 -4.87 0.72
C TYR A 13 13.70 -5.05 2.17
N ARG A 14 13.87 -3.99 2.96
CA ARG A 14 13.27 -3.83 4.28
C ARG A 14 11.93 -3.12 4.12
N ILE A 15 10.89 -3.66 4.76
CA ILE A 15 9.54 -3.08 4.73
C ILE A 15 9.25 -2.44 6.08
N THR A 16 8.64 -1.26 6.07
CA THR A 16 8.08 -0.63 7.26
C THR A 16 6.67 -0.11 6.96
N PHE A 17 5.95 0.25 8.02
CA PHE A 17 4.66 0.91 7.94
C PHE A 17 4.72 2.21 8.72
N ASP A 18 4.05 3.27 8.25
CA ASP A 18 3.90 4.56 8.94
C ASP A 18 5.22 5.21 9.44
N GLN A 19 6.39 4.80 8.93
CA GLN A 19 7.68 5.38 9.36
C GLN A 19 8.08 6.58 8.51
N ALA A 20 7.56 6.69 7.28
CA ALA A 20 7.91 7.79 6.39
C ALA A 20 6.74 8.24 5.49
N PHE A 21 5.53 8.33 6.03
CA PHE A 21 4.32 8.71 5.29
C PHE A 21 4.52 9.96 4.43
N ARG A 22 5.07 11.04 5.01
CA ARG A 22 5.37 12.30 4.33
C ARG A 22 6.28 12.10 3.11
N SER A 23 7.30 11.25 3.24
CA SER A 23 8.23 10.92 2.15
C SER A 23 7.55 10.09 1.05
N VAL A 24 6.68 9.15 1.43
CA VAL A 24 5.92 8.32 0.49
C VAL A 24 4.97 9.17 -0.36
N ILE A 25 4.15 10.02 0.27
CA ILE A 25 3.21 10.87 -0.47
C ILE A 25 3.94 11.89 -1.35
N ALA A 26 5.03 12.49 -0.85
CA ALA A 26 5.86 13.40 -1.64
C ALA A 26 6.50 12.70 -2.85
N ALA A 27 6.91 11.43 -2.70
CA ALA A 27 7.41 10.64 -3.83
C ALA A 27 6.29 10.26 -4.82
N CYS A 28 5.08 10.00 -4.34
CA CYS A 28 3.92 9.71 -5.20
C CYS A 28 3.50 10.92 -6.05
N ARG A 29 3.66 12.14 -5.51
CA ARG A 29 3.38 13.42 -6.18
C ARG A 29 4.36 13.76 -7.32
N LYS A 30 5.58 13.21 -7.31
CA LYS A 30 6.59 13.53 -8.34
C LYS A 30 6.10 13.09 -9.73
N PRO A 31 6.41 13.88 -10.79
CA PRO A 31 6.17 13.48 -12.16
C PRO A 31 6.83 12.13 -12.48
N ARG A 32 6.23 11.38 -13.40
CA ARG A 32 6.72 10.05 -13.82
C ARG A 32 6.95 10.06 -15.32
N PRO A 33 7.86 9.21 -15.83
CA PRO A 33 8.03 9.08 -17.28
C PRO A 33 6.69 8.79 -17.96
N GLY A 34 6.27 9.67 -18.87
CA GLY A 34 4.98 9.56 -19.58
C GLY A 34 3.76 10.09 -18.82
N ARG A 35 3.94 10.71 -17.66
CA ARG A 35 2.87 11.37 -16.90
C ARG A 35 3.43 12.60 -16.18
N ASP A 36 3.22 13.75 -16.80
CA ASP A 36 3.77 15.03 -16.33
C ASP A 36 3.02 15.58 -15.11
N ASP A 37 1.75 15.17 -14.90
CA ASP A 37 0.92 15.61 -13.78
C ASP A 37 0.41 14.47 -12.89
N THR A 38 0.42 14.74 -11.57
CA THR A 38 -0.27 13.94 -10.57
C THR A 38 -1.44 14.75 -10.01
N TRP A 39 -2.53 14.07 -9.65
CA TRP A 39 -3.67 14.69 -8.98
C TRP A 39 -3.35 15.14 -7.54
N ILE A 40 -2.16 14.77 -7.05
CA ILE A 40 -1.68 15.05 -5.70
C ILE A 40 -1.11 16.47 -5.70
N THR A 41 -1.99 17.46 -5.57
CA THR A 41 -1.58 18.84 -5.32
C THR A 41 -0.92 18.99 -3.95
N GLN A 42 -0.38 20.16 -3.65
CA GLN A 42 0.18 20.42 -2.33
C GLN A 42 -0.91 20.36 -1.24
N GLU A 43 -2.09 20.89 -1.50
CA GLU A 43 -3.24 20.87 -0.60
C GLU A 43 -3.69 19.42 -0.33
N MET A 44 -3.73 18.58 -1.36
CA MET A 44 -4.05 17.16 -1.20
C MET A 44 -2.99 16.45 -0.35
N GLN A 45 -1.71 16.73 -0.59
CA GLN A 45 -0.61 16.18 0.21
C GLN A 45 -0.79 16.52 1.70
N GLU A 46 -1.09 17.78 2.00
CA GLU A 46 -1.31 18.25 3.37
C GLU A 46 -2.55 17.60 3.99
N ALA A 47 -3.66 17.45 3.25
CA ALA A 47 -4.87 16.78 3.73
C ALA A 47 -4.62 15.32 4.13
N TYR A 48 -3.90 14.55 3.31
CA TYR A 48 -3.55 13.16 3.65
C TYR A 48 -2.57 13.05 4.82
N ILE A 49 -1.66 14.03 4.96
CA ILE A 49 -0.79 14.10 6.14
C ILE A 49 -1.62 14.32 7.40
N VAL A 50 -2.63 15.20 7.37
CA VAL A 50 -3.56 15.38 8.50
C VAL A 50 -4.32 14.08 8.79
N LEU A 51 -4.81 13.38 7.76
CA LEU A 51 -5.45 12.08 7.95
C LEU A 51 -4.51 11.03 8.55
N HIS A 52 -3.22 11.07 8.21
CA HIS A 52 -2.20 10.21 8.82
C HIS A 52 -1.98 10.55 10.28
N ASP A 53 -1.86 11.84 10.61
CA ASP A 53 -1.70 12.31 12.00
C ASP A 53 -2.95 11.97 12.86
N LEU A 54 -4.14 11.92 12.25
CA LEU A 54 -5.39 11.44 12.87
C LEU A 54 -5.49 9.90 12.93
N GLY A 55 -4.55 9.18 12.31
CA GLY A 55 -4.46 7.72 12.32
C GLY A 55 -5.38 7.02 11.33
N TYR A 56 -5.86 7.69 10.28
CA TYR A 56 -6.70 7.11 9.22
C TYR A 56 -5.93 6.78 7.95
N ALA A 57 -4.91 7.57 7.63
CA ALA A 57 -4.08 7.32 6.45
C ALA A 57 -2.78 6.62 6.84
N HIS A 58 -2.40 5.62 6.06
CA HIS A 58 -1.25 4.77 6.35
C HIS A 58 -0.36 4.58 5.14
N SER A 59 0.92 4.37 5.40
CA SER A 59 1.92 4.10 4.36
C SER A 59 2.59 2.76 4.57
N VAL A 60 3.02 2.17 3.45
CA VAL A 60 3.97 1.06 3.42
C VAL A 60 5.22 1.55 2.72
N GLU A 61 6.35 1.49 3.41
CA GLU A 61 7.63 1.90 2.87
C GLU A 61 8.47 0.70 2.44
N VAL A 62 9.19 0.86 1.33
CA VAL A 62 10.15 -0.14 0.83
C VAL A 62 11.52 0.49 0.80
N TRP A 63 12.41 -0.05 1.61
CA TRP A 63 13.78 0.43 1.78
C TRP A 63 14.75 -0.55 1.14
N GLN A 64 15.74 -0.02 0.45
CA GLN A 64 16.97 -0.73 0.13
C GLN A 64 18.07 -0.06 0.94
N GLU A 65 18.62 -0.78 1.92
CA GLU A 65 19.48 -0.18 2.95
C GLU A 65 18.73 0.96 3.67
N ASP A 66 19.23 2.20 3.55
CA ASP A 66 18.64 3.41 4.13
C ASP A 66 17.86 4.25 3.10
N ALA A 67 17.86 3.84 1.83
CA ALA A 67 17.16 4.56 0.76
C ALA A 67 15.71 4.10 0.62
N LEU A 68 14.78 5.06 0.64
CA LEU A 68 13.37 4.81 0.31
C LEU A 68 13.23 4.60 -1.21
N VAL A 69 13.01 3.35 -1.63
CA VAL A 69 13.02 2.95 -3.05
C VAL A 69 11.63 2.61 -3.61
N GLY A 70 10.61 2.64 -2.78
CA GLY A 70 9.22 2.49 -3.19
C GLY A 70 8.28 2.57 -2.00
N GLY A 71 6.99 2.53 -2.28
CA GLY A 71 5.98 2.55 -1.25
C GLY A 71 4.60 2.85 -1.82
N LEU A 72 3.62 2.76 -0.94
CA LEU A 72 2.24 3.15 -1.21
C LEU A 72 1.65 3.83 0.02
N TYR A 73 0.61 4.62 -0.19
CA TYR A 73 -0.22 5.14 0.90
C TYR A 73 -1.70 4.97 0.56
N GLY A 74 -2.52 4.97 1.61
CA GLY A 74 -3.96 4.84 1.49
C GLY A 74 -4.70 5.14 2.78
N VAL A 75 -6.02 4.98 2.76
CA VAL A 75 -6.90 5.24 3.90
C VAL A 75 -7.52 3.95 4.40
N SER A 76 -7.50 3.75 5.71
CA SER A 76 -8.19 2.66 6.41
C SER A 76 -9.57 3.15 6.88
N LEU A 77 -10.64 2.45 6.49
CA LEU A 77 -12.00 2.67 7.01
C LEU A 77 -12.71 1.33 7.18
N GLY A 78 -13.14 1.03 8.40
CA GLY A 78 -13.59 -0.32 8.77
C GLY A 78 -12.54 -1.36 8.40
N ARG A 79 -12.99 -2.42 7.71
CA ARG A 79 -12.13 -3.45 7.11
C ARG A 79 -11.89 -3.23 5.61
N ALA A 80 -11.98 -1.99 5.13
CA ALA A 80 -11.57 -1.59 3.79
C ALA A 80 -10.30 -0.73 3.82
N PHE A 81 -9.43 -0.94 2.84
CA PHE A 81 -8.29 -0.07 2.58
C PHE A 81 -8.38 0.55 1.18
N PHE A 82 -8.28 1.87 1.10
CA PHE A 82 -8.33 2.62 -0.15
C PHE A 82 -6.92 2.98 -0.57
N GLY A 83 -6.36 2.27 -1.56
CA GLY A 83 -5.03 2.53 -2.09
C GLY A 83 -5.03 3.76 -2.98
N GLU A 84 -4.44 4.86 -2.50
CA GLU A 84 -4.49 6.16 -3.18
C GLU A 84 -3.39 6.31 -4.23
N SER A 85 -2.16 5.96 -3.86
CA SER A 85 -1.04 5.98 -4.79
C SER A 85 0.10 5.10 -4.34
N MET A 86 0.95 4.77 -5.29
CA MET A 86 2.20 4.05 -5.06
C MET A 86 3.29 4.57 -6.00
N PHE A 87 4.54 4.45 -5.60
CA PHE A 87 5.71 4.78 -6.41
C PHE A 87 6.77 3.68 -6.35
N SER A 88 7.64 3.65 -7.35
CA SER A 88 8.73 2.67 -7.45
C SER A 88 9.95 3.34 -8.08
N ALA A 89 11.04 3.47 -7.31
CA ALA A 89 12.34 3.94 -7.79
C ALA A 89 13.32 2.77 -8.07
N ARG A 90 12.98 1.56 -7.60
CA ARG A 90 13.67 0.30 -7.93
C ARG A 90 12.68 -0.73 -8.44
N ALA A 91 13.20 -1.74 -9.14
CA ALA A 91 12.40 -2.83 -9.68
C ALA A 91 11.66 -3.56 -8.55
N ASN A 92 10.39 -3.87 -8.77
CA ASN A 92 9.52 -4.60 -7.83
C ASN A 92 9.24 -3.89 -6.49
N ALA A 93 9.68 -2.66 -6.27
CA ALA A 93 9.48 -2.00 -4.97
C ALA A 93 8.00 -1.74 -4.67
N SER A 94 7.24 -1.10 -5.57
CA SER A 94 5.80 -0.91 -5.38
C SER A 94 5.02 -2.23 -5.22
N LYS A 95 5.45 -3.28 -5.93
CA LYS A 95 4.86 -4.63 -5.80
C LYS A 95 5.16 -5.24 -4.43
N ALA A 96 6.36 -5.04 -3.90
CA ALA A 96 6.71 -5.50 -2.56
C ALA A 96 5.89 -4.78 -1.49
N ALA A 97 5.66 -3.47 -1.65
CA ALA A 97 4.78 -2.69 -0.78
C ALA A 97 3.35 -3.25 -0.77
N LEU A 98 2.78 -3.49 -1.96
CA LEU A 98 1.43 -4.05 -2.07
C LEU A 98 1.34 -5.47 -1.49
N ILE A 99 2.31 -6.33 -1.81
CA ILE A 99 2.35 -7.69 -1.23
C ILE A 99 2.42 -7.63 0.29
N ALA A 100 3.22 -6.72 0.86
CA ALA A 100 3.31 -6.56 2.31
C ALA A 100 2.00 -6.07 2.93
N LEU A 101 1.27 -5.17 2.26
CA LEU A 101 -0.05 -4.71 2.70
C LEU A 101 -1.07 -5.85 2.72
N VAL A 102 -1.09 -6.68 1.67
CA VAL A 102 -2.10 -7.74 1.48
C VAL A 102 -1.67 -9.10 2.04
N SER A 103 -0.48 -9.18 2.65
CA SER A 103 0.00 -10.42 3.24
C SER A 103 -0.95 -10.84 4.34
N ASP A 104 -1.32 -12.13 4.36
CA ASP A 104 -2.26 -12.68 5.34
C ASP A 104 -1.72 -12.46 6.75
N ARG A 105 -2.33 -11.51 7.46
CA ARG A 105 -1.86 -11.05 8.75
C ARG A 105 -3.04 -10.64 9.61
N ALA A 106 -3.10 -11.19 10.81
CA ALA A 106 -4.24 -11.03 11.72
C ALA A 106 -4.46 -9.56 12.14
N ASP A 107 -3.41 -8.74 12.08
CA ASP A 107 -3.42 -7.32 12.42
C ASP A 107 -3.99 -6.42 11.30
N LEU A 108 -3.96 -6.83 10.02
CA LEU A 108 -4.54 -6.10 8.89
C LEU A 108 -5.58 -6.97 8.17
N ALA A 109 -6.68 -7.27 8.87
CA ALA A 109 -7.75 -8.13 8.38
C ALA A 109 -8.68 -7.41 7.38
N PHE A 110 -8.17 -6.84 6.31
CA PHE A 110 -8.99 -6.16 5.29
C PHE A 110 -9.79 -7.16 4.45
N ASP A 111 -11.09 -6.89 4.26
CA ASP A 111 -11.97 -7.63 3.35
C ASP A 111 -11.85 -7.09 1.91
N LEU A 112 -11.51 -5.81 1.79
CA LEU A 112 -11.49 -5.08 0.53
C LEU A 112 -10.29 -4.14 0.46
N ILE A 113 -9.57 -4.20 -0.67
CA ILE A 113 -8.58 -3.20 -1.03
C ILE A 113 -9.02 -2.54 -2.34
N ASP A 114 -9.49 -1.31 -2.23
CA ASP A 114 -9.86 -0.51 -3.38
C ASP A 114 -8.59 0.02 -4.07
N CYS A 115 -8.46 -0.25 -5.36
CA CYS A 115 -7.34 0.20 -6.17
C CYS A 115 -7.74 1.33 -7.14
N GLN A 116 -8.96 1.86 -7.02
CA GLN A 116 -9.58 2.93 -7.80
C GLN A 116 -9.62 2.64 -9.31
N VAL A 117 -8.50 2.86 -10.01
CA VAL A 117 -8.41 2.74 -11.47
C VAL A 117 -7.73 1.43 -11.85
N GLU A 118 -8.35 0.69 -12.77
CA GLU A 118 -7.73 -0.50 -13.33
C GLU A 118 -6.43 -0.13 -14.05
N THR A 119 -5.37 -0.86 -13.73
CA THR A 119 -4.14 -0.83 -14.51
C THR A 119 -3.67 -2.25 -14.77
N THR A 120 -3.01 -2.47 -15.91
CA THR A 120 -2.36 -3.76 -16.21
C THR A 120 -1.40 -4.19 -15.09
N HIS A 121 -0.79 -3.21 -14.39
CA HIS A 121 0.05 -3.45 -13.22
C HIS A 121 -0.73 -4.11 -12.08
N LEU A 122 -1.88 -3.53 -11.69
CA LEU A 122 -2.74 -4.04 -10.62
C LEU A 122 -3.37 -5.40 -10.98
N GLY A 123 -3.83 -5.56 -12.22
CA GLY A 123 -4.35 -6.85 -12.70
C GLY A 123 -3.31 -7.97 -12.57
N SER A 124 -2.03 -7.69 -12.89
CA SER A 124 -0.94 -8.67 -12.72
C SER A 124 -0.65 -9.06 -11.26
N LEU A 125 -1.17 -8.29 -10.31
CA LEU A 125 -1.04 -8.49 -8.86
C LEU A 125 -2.28 -9.17 -8.25
N GLY A 126 -3.29 -9.49 -9.07
CA GLY A 126 -4.52 -10.17 -8.63
C GLY A 126 -5.71 -9.23 -8.43
N ALA A 127 -5.59 -7.94 -8.75
CA ALA A 127 -6.75 -7.05 -8.76
C ALA A 127 -7.75 -7.53 -9.83
N ARG A 128 -9.03 -7.49 -9.49
CA ARG A 128 -10.13 -7.87 -10.38
C ARG A 128 -11.13 -6.72 -10.48
N LEU A 129 -11.66 -6.51 -11.68
CA LEU A 129 -12.83 -5.66 -11.86
C LEU A 129 -14.06 -6.37 -11.30
N ILE A 130 -14.88 -5.63 -10.56
CA ILE A 130 -16.14 -6.10 -10.02
C ILE A 130 -17.26 -5.12 -10.39
N PRO A 131 -18.50 -5.60 -10.55
CA PRO A 131 -19.64 -4.71 -10.73
C PRO A 131 -19.73 -3.71 -9.58
N ARG A 132 -20.14 -2.46 -9.88
CA ARG A 132 -20.32 -1.41 -8.87
C ARG A 132 -21.27 -1.85 -7.73
N SER A 133 -22.29 -2.64 -8.04
CA SER A 133 -23.20 -3.19 -7.03
C SER A 133 -22.50 -4.15 -6.06
N GLU A 134 -21.62 -5.03 -6.56
CA GLU A 134 -20.79 -5.91 -5.73
C GLU A 134 -19.83 -5.10 -4.87
N PHE A 135 -19.15 -4.11 -5.45
CA PHE A 135 -18.26 -3.20 -4.70
C PHE A 135 -18.99 -2.50 -3.56
N LYS A 136 -20.18 -1.93 -3.83
CA LYS A 136 -20.97 -1.25 -2.81
C LYS A 136 -21.38 -2.20 -1.68
N ALA A 137 -21.79 -3.43 -1.99
CA ALA A 137 -22.16 -4.41 -0.98
C ALA A 137 -20.97 -4.79 -0.09
N LEU A 138 -19.80 -5.04 -0.69
CA LEU A 138 -18.56 -5.33 0.05
C LEU A 138 -18.13 -4.14 0.91
N LEU A 139 -18.23 -2.93 0.37
CA LEU A 139 -17.89 -1.71 1.09
C LEU A 139 -18.82 -1.48 2.28
N GLU A 140 -20.13 -1.60 2.08
CA GLU A 140 -21.12 -1.45 3.15
C GLU A 140 -20.88 -2.46 4.28
N GLU A 141 -20.50 -3.70 3.95
CA GLU A 141 -20.14 -4.70 4.95
C GLU A 141 -18.83 -4.35 5.66
N SER A 142 -17.78 -4.03 4.91
CA SER A 142 -16.47 -3.67 5.46
C SER A 142 -16.54 -2.51 6.45
N LEU A 143 -17.39 -1.52 6.16
CA LEU A 143 -17.58 -0.32 6.99
C LEU A 143 -18.36 -0.58 8.29
N ARG A 144 -19.00 -1.74 8.47
CA ARG A 144 -19.63 -2.12 9.75
C ARG A 144 -18.61 -2.49 10.83
N HIS A 145 -17.39 -2.78 10.44
CA HIS A 145 -16.31 -3.13 11.35
C HIS A 145 -15.57 -1.89 11.87
N GLU A 146 -14.82 -2.05 12.95
CA GLU A 146 -13.98 -0.98 13.49
C GLU A 146 -12.85 -0.64 12.51
N THR A 147 -12.63 0.65 12.28
CA THR A 147 -11.49 1.14 11.51
C THR A 147 -10.19 0.81 12.22
N PHE A 148 -9.28 0.12 11.54
CA PHE A 148 -7.93 -0.08 12.07
C PHE A 148 -7.12 1.22 11.98
N ARG A 149 -7.19 2.02 13.05
CA ARG A 149 -6.63 3.37 13.18
C ARG A 149 -5.37 3.41 14.04
N GLY A 150 -4.63 4.52 13.95
CA GLY A 150 -3.50 4.83 14.82
C GLY A 150 -2.15 4.72 14.09
N ASN A 151 -1.10 4.28 14.79
CA ASN A 151 0.26 4.21 14.23
C ASN A 151 0.62 2.76 13.87
N TRP A 152 0.67 2.46 12.57
CA TRP A 152 1.05 1.14 12.06
C TRP A 152 2.56 0.87 12.11
N GLY A 153 3.40 1.83 12.51
CA GLY A 153 4.84 1.62 12.70
C GLY A 153 5.19 0.62 13.80
N ARG A 154 4.19 0.19 14.57
CA ARG A 154 4.29 -0.86 15.59
C ARG A 154 3.98 -2.26 15.06
N LEU A 155 3.52 -2.38 13.81
CA LEU A 155 3.19 -3.67 13.21
C LEU A 155 4.44 -4.55 13.08
N ASN A 156 4.31 -5.83 13.42
CA ASN A 156 5.41 -6.78 13.30
C ASN A 156 5.59 -7.19 11.83
N VAL A 157 6.72 -6.85 11.23
CA VAL A 157 7.02 -7.12 9.81
C VAL A 157 7.96 -8.31 9.58
N THR A 158 8.38 -8.99 10.65
CA THR A 158 9.39 -10.06 10.63
C THR A 158 9.03 -11.23 9.72
N HIS A 159 7.73 -11.46 9.48
CA HIS A 159 7.23 -12.64 8.76
C HIS A 159 6.69 -12.34 7.35
N LEU A 160 6.86 -11.12 6.81
CA LEU A 160 6.27 -10.76 5.51
C LEU A 160 6.83 -11.60 4.35
N PHE A 161 8.11 -11.94 4.40
CA PHE A 161 8.78 -12.74 3.37
C PHE A 161 9.56 -13.89 4.02
N PRO A 162 8.87 -14.96 4.46
CA PRO A 162 9.55 -16.10 5.07
C PRO A 162 10.58 -16.65 4.09
N LYS A 163 11.79 -16.93 4.59
CA LYS A 163 12.74 -17.74 3.83
C LYS A 163 12.05 -19.06 3.53
N ALA A 164 12.17 -19.54 2.29
CA ALA A 164 11.74 -20.91 2.04
C ALA A 164 12.62 -21.82 2.91
N ASP A 165 11.98 -22.75 3.61
CA ASP A 165 12.68 -23.86 4.24
C ASP A 165 13.61 -24.46 3.19
N THR A 166 14.90 -24.53 3.53
CA THR A 166 15.94 -25.20 2.76
C THR A 166 15.62 -26.67 2.57
#